data_AF-A0A0B6ZGI1-F1
#
_entry.id   AF-A0A0B6ZGI1-F1
#
_cell.length_a   1.000
_cell.length_b   1.000
_cell.length_c   1.000
_cell.angle_alpha   90.00
_cell.angle_beta   90.00
_cell.angle_gamma   90.00
#
_symmetry.space_group_name_H-M   'P 1'
#
loop_
_entity.id
_entity.type
_entity.pdbx_description
1 polymer ?
#
loop_
_entity_poly.entity_id
_entity_poly.type
_entity_poly.pdbx_seq_one_letter_code
_entity_poly.pdbx_strand_id
1 'polypeptide(L)'
;MALNNTTADSNDTVVWLGPLQEGLDKYLTPALYIVGFPGNILSFIIWLQKRMRHSSGYYLAALALDDLIFLILHLVFELQMTWGMKLLDIPFVCEVYPILFLASQFLSPFLVLAFTTERYISICHPFKRETY
;
A
#
# COMPACT_ATOMS: atom_id res chain seq x y z
N MET A 1 -39.79 18.96 6.45
CA MET A 1 -39.48 18.65 5.04
C MET A 1 -38.32 19.54 4.62
N ALA A 2 -37.08 19.09 4.78
CA ALA A 2 -35.87 19.84 4.39
C ALA A 2 -34.71 18.86 4.17
N LEU A 3 -34.59 18.30 2.95
CA LEU A 3 -33.49 17.43 2.51
C LEU A 3 -33.31 17.53 0.97
N ASN A 4 -33.04 18.72 0.43
CA ASN A 4 -32.84 18.90 -1.03
C ASN A 4 -31.73 19.89 -1.42
N ASN A 5 -31.05 20.55 -0.47
CA ASN A 5 -29.98 21.53 -0.79
C ASN A 5 -28.55 20.98 -0.70
N THR A 6 -28.33 19.76 -0.20
CA THR A 6 -26.98 19.17 -0.07
C THR A 6 -26.55 18.34 -1.27
N THR A 7 -27.47 17.94 -2.16
CA THR A 7 -27.15 17.06 -3.31
C THR A 7 -26.71 17.80 -4.58
N ALA A 8 -26.99 19.11 -4.70
CA ALA A 8 -26.60 19.89 -5.87
C ALA A 8 -25.08 20.23 -5.85
N ASP A 9 -24.56 20.64 -4.68
CA ASP A 9 -23.16 21.05 -4.52
C ASP A 9 -22.16 19.88 -4.62
N SER A 10 -22.56 18.68 -4.19
CA SER A 10 -21.75 17.46 -4.33
C SER A 10 -21.67 16.97 -5.79
N ASN A 11 -22.73 17.13 -6.56
CA ASN A 11 -22.74 16.62 -7.94
C ASN A 11 -21.91 17.51 -8.86
N ASP A 12 -21.96 18.84 -8.67
CA ASP A 12 -21.21 19.77 -9.52
C ASP A 12 -19.70 19.69 -9.25
N THR A 13 -19.29 19.58 -7.99
CA THR A 13 -17.87 19.36 -7.63
C THR A 13 -17.34 18.04 -8.20
N VAL A 14 -18.10 16.94 -8.14
CA VAL A 14 -17.72 15.65 -8.72
C VAL A 14 -17.62 15.70 -10.26
N VAL A 15 -18.47 16.49 -10.93
CA VAL A 15 -18.46 16.65 -12.39
C VAL A 15 -17.23 17.42 -12.89
N TRP A 16 -16.78 18.47 -12.18
CA TRP A 16 -15.57 19.21 -12.55
C TRP A 16 -14.27 18.52 -12.10
N LEU A 17 -14.31 17.76 -11.00
CA LEU A 17 -13.16 17.00 -10.49
C LEU A 17 -12.92 15.70 -11.28
N GLY A 18 -13.96 15.04 -11.78
CA GLY A 18 -13.85 13.82 -12.58
C GLY A 18 -12.77 13.85 -13.68
N PRO A 19 -12.80 14.82 -14.62
CA PRO A 19 -11.81 14.88 -15.70
C PRO A 19 -10.37 15.21 -15.22
N LEU A 20 -10.22 15.94 -14.11
CA LEU A 20 -8.91 16.18 -13.50
C LEU A 20 -8.37 14.90 -12.83
N GLN A 21 -9.25 14.15 -12.18
CA GLN A 21 -8.91 12.92 -11.46
C GLN A 21 -8.54 11.80 -12.43
N GLU A 22 -9.25 11.66 -13.54
CA GLU A 22 -8.87 10.71 -14.60
C GLU A 22 -7.52 11.03 -15.25
N GLY A 23 -7.22 12.33 -15.44
CA GLY A 23 -5.90 12.75 -15.91
C GLY A 23 -4.81 12.43 -14.89
N LEU A 24 -5.07 12.71 -13.61
CA LEU A 24 -4.12 12.46 -12.54
C LEU A 24 -3.83 10.97 -12.38
N ASP A 25 -4.86 10.12 -12.28
CA ASP A 25 -4.70 8.67 -12.09
C ASP A 25 -3.96 8.03 -13.26
N LYS A 26 -4.18 8.52 -14.49
CA LYS A 26 -3.52 8.02 -15.68
C LYS A 26 -2.01 8.29 -15.72
N TYR A 27 -1.55 9.40 -15.13
CA TYR A 27 -0.13 9.75 -15.06
C TYR A 27 0.53 9.30 -13.75
N LEU A 28 -0.19 9.38 -12.63
CA LEU A 28 0.32 9.05 -11.31
C LEU A 28 0.54 7.54 -11.15
N THR A 29 -0.43 6.73 -11.58
CA THR A 29 -0.37 5.27 -11.47
C THR A 29 0.88 4.65 -12.14
N PRO A 30 1.23 4.95 -13.41
CA PRO A 30 2.45 4.44 -14.01
C PRO A 30 3.72 5.00 -13.36
N ALA A 31 3.71 6.27 -12.90
CA ALA A 31 4.84 6.85 -12.18
C ALA A 31 5.09 6.10 -10.86
N LEU A 32 4.03 5.74 -10.13
CA LEU A 32 4.12 4.94 -8.90
C LEU A 32 4.71 3.56 -9.17
N TYR A 33 4.39 2.90 -10.27
CA TYR A 33 5.05 1.63 -10.62
C TYR A 33 6.53 1.80 -10.94
N ILE A 34 6.87 2.77 -11.79
CA ILE A 34 8.24 3.01 -12.25
C ILE A 34 9.17 3.33 -11.08
N VAL A 35 8.70 4.10 -10.10
CA VAL A 35 9.49 4.47 -8.91
C VAL A 35 9.36 3.42 -7.80
N GLY A 36 8.15 2.90 -7.59
CA GLY A 36 7.81 2.01 -6.49
C GLY A 36 8.46 0.63 -6.60
N PHE A 37 8.47 0.01 -7.78
CA PHE A 37 9.12 -1.30 -7.96
C PHE A 37 10.61 -1.28 -7.60
N PRO A 38 11.46 -0.45 -8.24
CA PRO A 38 12.88 -0.42 -7.92
C PRO A 38 13.11 0.09 -6.50
N GLY A 39 12.35 1.09 -6.03
CA GLY A 39 12.48 1.63 -4.67
C GLY A 39 12.27 0.56 -3.61
N ASN A 40 11.13 -0.14 -3.66
CA ASN A 40 10.77 -1.15 -2.68
C ASN A 40 11.66 -2.40 -2.78
N ILE A 41 12.10 -2.81 -3.98
CA ILE A 41 13.08 -3.90 -4.14
C ILE A 41 14.41 -3.53 -3.49
N LEU A 42 14.93 -2.32 -3.75
CA LEU A 42 16.18 -1.86 -3.13
C LEU A 42 16.03 -1.80 -1.61
N SER A 43 14.93 -1.25 -1.10
CA SER A 43 14.63 -1.22 0.34
C SER A 43 14.61 -2.62 0.93
N PHE A 44 13.92 -3.57 0.31
CA PHE A 44 13.86 -4.95 0.75
C PHE A 44 15.27 -5.57 0.85
N ILE A 45 16.08 -5.40 -0.19
CA ILE A 45 17.46 -5.93 -0.23
C ILE A 45 18.31 -5.31 0.88
N ILE A 46 18.25 -3.99 1.07
CA ILE A 46 19.02 -3.27 2.09
C ILE A 46 18.65 -3.75 3.50
N TRP A 47 17.35 -3.88 3.80
CA TRP A 47 16.88 -4.32 5.11
C TRP A 47 17.16 -5.79 5.38
N LEU A 48 17.31 -6.63 4.35
CA LEU A 48 17.73 -8.02 4.47
C LEU A 48 19.23 -8.19 4.77
N GLN A 49 20.04 -7.15 4.61
CA GLN A 49 21.48 -7.25 4.85
C GLN A 49 21.77 -7.50 6.33
N LYS A 50 22.69 -8.46 6.58
CA LYS A 50 23.06 -8.96 7.93
C LYS A 50 23.50 -7.86 8.91
N ARG A 51 23.97 -6.72 8.38
CA ARG A 51 24.40 -5.53 9.14
C ARG A 51 23.23 -4.72 9.74
N MET A 52 22.03 -4.81 9.16
CA MET A 52 20.83 -4.05 9.57
C MET A 52 19.77 -4.93 10.27
N ARG A 53 20.15 -6.15 10.68
CA ARG A 53 19.29 -7.16 11.31
C ARG A 53 18.99 -6.82 12.79
N HIS A 54 18.50 -5.61 13.03
CA HIS A 54 17.82 -5.23 14.27
C HIS A 54 16.33 -5.61 14.18
N SER A 55 15.64 -5.70 15.31
CA SER A 55 14.20 -5.98 15.36
C SER A 55 13.40 -5.10 14.38
N SER A 56 13.75 -3.81 14.29
CA SER A 56 13.10 -2.85 13.39
C SER A 56 13.31 -3.14 11.89
N GLY A 57 14.44 -3.76 11.51
CA GLY A 57 14.77 -4.05 10.11
C GLY A 57 13.86 -5.11 9.48
N TYR A 58 13.32 -6.03 10.29
CA TYR A 58 12.35 -7.02 9.83
C TYR A 58 11.01 -6.41 9.46
N TYR A 59 10.52 -5.44 10.24
CA TYR A 59 9.28 -4.73 9.93
C TYR A 59 9.42 -3.89 8.66
N LEU A 60 10.56 -3.24 8.46
CA LEU A 60 10.84 -2.44 7.26
C LEU A 60 11.01 -3.32 6.01
N ALA A 61 11.62 -4.51 6.15
CA ALA A 61 11.65 -5.49 5.07
C ALA A 61 10.26 -6.03 4.75
N ALA A 62 9.44 -6.33 5.77
CA ALA A 62 8.06 -6.77 5.58
C ALA A 62 7.19 -5.69 4.92
N LEU A 63 7.38 -4.42 5.28
CA LEU A 63 6.69 -3.28 4.67
C LEU A 63 7.05 -3.16 3.19
N ALA A 64 8.34 -3.19 2.86
CA ALA A 64 8.79 -3.15 1.46
C ALA A 64 8.27 -4.34 0.64
N LEU A 65 8.14 -5.53 1.25
CA LEU A 65 7.54 -6.69 0.61
C LEU A 65 6.03 -6.52 0.38
N ASP A 66 5.31 -6.01 1.37
CA ASP A 66 3.88 -5.72 1.27
C ASP A 66 3.59 -4.67 0.19
N ASP A 67 4.42 -3.62 0.10
CA ASP A 67 4.30 -2.61 -0.95
C ASP A 67 4.53 -3.21 -2.35
N LEU A 68 5.46 -4.17 -2.50
CA LEU A 68 5.65 -4.88 -3.77
C LEU A 68 4.45 -5.74 -4.13
N ILE A 69 3.87 -6.44 -3.15
CA ILE A 69 2.66 -7.24 -3.35
C ILE A 69 1.50 -6.33 -3.76
N PHE A 70 1.31 -5.21 -3.06
CA PHE A 70 0.29 -4.21 -3.38
C PHE A 70 0.46 -3.68 -4.81
N LEU A 71 1.67 -3.27 -5.21
CA LEU A 71 1.94 -2.78 -6.56
C LEU A 71 1.66 -3.85 -7.64
N ILE A 72 1.98 -5.11 -7.38
CA ILE A 72 1.69 -6.22 -8.31
C ILE A 72 0.18 -6.44 -8.42
N LEU A 73 -0.54 -6.48 -7.30
CA LEU A 73 -1.99 -6.66 -7.31
C LEU A 73 -2.65 -5.50 -8.06
N HIS A 74 -2.31 -4.26 -7.71
CA HIS A 74 -2.83 -3.07 -8.38
C HIS A 74 -2.53 -3.07 -9.89
N LEU A 75 -1.34 -3.53 -10.29
CA LEU A 75 -0.99 -3.66 -11.71
C LEU A 75 -1.87 -4.70 -12.42
N VAL A 76 -2.17 -5.84 -11.79
CA VAL A 76 -3.06 -6.86 -12.34
C VAL A 76 -4.49 -6.32 -12.49
N PHE A 77 -4.97 -5.53 -11.52
CA PHE A 77 -6.27 -4.87 -11.61
C PHE A 77 -6.35 -3.88 -12.77
N GLU A 78 -5.36 -2.98 -12.88
CA GLU A 78 -5.24 -2.01 -13.97
C GLU A 78 -5.18 -2.71 -15.34
N LEU A 79 -4.45 -3.81 -15.44
CA LEU A 79 -4.31 -4.57 -16.67
C LEU A 79 -5.60 -5.31 -17.04
N GLN A 80 -6.37 -5.79 -16.07
CA GLN A 80 -7.69 -6.35 -16.34
C GLN A 80 -8.68 -5.28 -16.81
N MET A 81 -8.74 -4.14 -16.12
CA MET A 81 -9.72 -3.08 -16.41
C MET A 81 -9.39 -2.35 -17.73
N THR A 82 -8.10 -2.08 -17.98
CA THR A 82 -7.66 -1.29 -19.14
C THR A 82 -7.39 -2.14 -20.38
N TRP A 83 -6.83 -3.34 -20.22
CA TRP A 83 -6.47 -4.24 -21.34
C TRP A 83 -7.47 -5.38 -21.55
N GLY A 84 -8.50 -5.52 -20.70
CA GLY A 84 -9.51 -6.57 -20.84
C GLY A 84 -8.95 -7.98 -20.66
N MET A 85 -7.78 -8.12 -20.03
CA MET A 85 -7.16 -9.43 -19.84
C MET A 85 -7.89 -10.24 -18.77
N LYS A 86 -8.28 -11.46 -19.13
CA LYS A 86 -8.97 -12.44 -18.28
C LYS A 86 -8.06 -13.12 -17.25
N LEU A 87 -7.21 -12.36 -16.54
CA LEU A 87 -6.31 -12.93 -15.52
C LEU A 87 -7.08 -13.43 -14.28
N LEU A 88 -8.22 -12.81 -13.95
CA LEU A 88 -9.08 -13.23 -12.83
C LEU A 88 -10.18 -14.22 -13.23
N ASP A 89 -10.14 -14.82 -14.43
CA ASP A 89 -11.19 -15.73 -14.94
C ASP A 89 -11.16 -17.12 -14.27
N ILE A 90 -10.17 -17.36 -13.41
CA ILE A 90 -10.12 -18.52 -12.53
C ILE A 90 -11.01 -18.21 -11.31
N PRO A 91 -12.05 -19.03 -11.02
CA PRO A 91 -13.04 -18.71 -9.99
C PRO A 91 -12.42 -18.53 -8.59
N PHE A 92 -11.36 -19.28 -8.27
CA PHE A 92 -10.63 -19.13 -7.02
C PHE A 92 -9.90 -17.78 -6.93
N VAL A 93 -9.30 -17.31 -8.02
CA VAL A 93 -8.53 -16.06 -8.05
C VAL A 93 -9.48 -14.85 -7.96
N CYS A 94 -10.65 -14.92 -8.59
CA CYS A 94 -11.66 -13.86 -8.52
C CYS A 94 -12.09 -13.52 -7.09
N GLU A 95 -12.23 -14.54 -6.23
CA GLU A 95 -12.66 -14.36 -4.84
C GLU A 95 -11.49 -14.04 -3.89
N VAL A 96 -10.32 -14.64 -4.13
CA VAL A 96 -9.13 -14.42 -3.29
C VAL A 96 -8.46 -13.07 -3.57
N TYR A 97 -8.49 -12.60 -4.81
CA TYR A 97 -7.88 -11.34 -5.22
C TYR A 97 -8.33 -10.12 -4.39
N PRO A 98 -9.64 -9.82 -4.23
CA PRO A 98 -10.08 -8.67 -3.43
C PRO A 98 -9.71 -8.82 -1.95
N ILE A 99 -9.68 -10.06 -1.43
CA ILE A 99 -9.26 -10.33 -0.05
C ILE A 99 -7.77 -9.98 0.11
N LEU A 100 -6.91 -10.43 -0.81
CA LEU A 100 -5.48 -10.12 -0.77
C LEU A 100 -5.20 -8.63 -0.95
N PHE A 101 -5.92 -7.97 -1.86
CA PHE A 101 -5.79 -6.54 -2.10
C PHE A 101 -6.13 -5.74 -0.84
N LEU A 102 -7.27 -6.06 -0.22
CA LEU A 102 -7.70 -5.42 1.01
C LEU A 102 -6.76 -5.74 2.19
N ALA A 103 -6.29 -6.98 2.27
CA ALA A 103 -5.34 -7.40 3.30
C ALA A 103 -4.04 -6.60 3.21
N SER A 104 -3.48 -6.43 2.02
CA SER A 104 -2.25 -5.65 1.81
C SER A 104 -2.47 -4.17 2.15
N GLN A 105 -3.62 -3.60 1.76
CA GLN A 105 -3.98 -2.22 2.11
C GLN A 105 -3.98 -1.96 3.63
N PHE A 106 -4.43 -2.92 4.42
CA PHE A 106 -4.42 -2.83 5.88
C PHE A 106 -3.08 -3.25 6.50
N LEU A 107 -2.37 -4.20 5.90
CA LEU A 107 -1.11 -4.72 6.44
C LEU A 107 -0.04 -3.63 6.52
N SER A 108 0.07 -2.78 5.50
CA SER A 108 1.00 -1.65 5.46
C SER A 108 0.91 -0.73 6.70
N PRO A 109 -0.26 -0.14 7.05
CA PRO A 109 -0.38 0.68 8.26
C PRO A 109 -0.20 -0.14 9.55
N PHE A 110 -0.56 -1.43 9.58
CA PHE A 110 -0.26 -2.29 10.74
C PHE A 110 1.25 -2.48 10.94
N LEU A 111 2.02 -2.65 9.87
CA LEU A 111 3.48 -2.78 9.91
C LEU A 111 4.14 -1.46 10.34
N VAL A 112 3.64 -0.31 9.84
CA VAL A 112 4.09 1.01 10.28
C VAL A 112 3.79 1.21 11.76
N LEU A 113 2.58 0.87 12.21
CA LEU A 113 2.22 0.93 13.63
C LEU A 113 3.15 0.05 14.47
N ALA A 114 3.37 -1.21 14.08
CA ALA A 114 4.28 -2.11 14.77
C ALA A 114 5.70 -1.52 14.88
N PHE A 115 6.23 -0.99 13.78
CA PHE A 115 7.53 -0.31 13.76
C PHE A 115 7.58 0.89 14.73
N THR A 116 6.57 1.76 14.71
CA THR A 116 6.51 2.91 15.61
C THR A 116 6.38 2.47 17.07
N THR A 117 5.61 1.43 17.36
CA THR A 117 5.46 0.90 18.73
C THR A 117 6.77 0.31 19.25
N GLU A 118 7.54 -0.42 18.44
CA GLU A 118 8.86 -0.93 18.83
C GLU A 118 9.81 0.21 19.20
N ARG A 119 9.83 1.28 18.39
CA ARG A 119 10.64 2.46 18.67
C ARG A 119 10.16 3.20 19.90
N TYR A 120 8.85 3.34 20.09
CA TYR A 120 8.27 3.95 21.27
C TYR A 120 8.64 3.20 22.55
N ILE A 121 8.52 1.87 22.55
CA ILE A 121 8.93 1.02 23.68
C ILE A 121 10.42 1.18 23.95
N SER A 122 11.26 1.16 22.92
CA SER A 122 12.71 1.30 23.08
C SER A 122 13.13 2.67 23.64
N ILE A 123 12.34 3.72 23.39
CA ILE A 123 12.59 5.08 23.89
C ILE A 123 12.05 5.25 25.32
N CYS A 124 10.80 4.84 25.59
CA CYS A 124 10.15 5.02 26.89
C CYS A 124 10.59 3.98 27.93
N HIS A 125 10.95 2.79 27.46
CA HIS A 125 11.48 1.69 28.26
C HIS A 125 12.76 1.19 27.59
N PRO A 126 13.87 1.96 27.67
CA PRO A 126 15.15 1.49 27.17
C PRO A 126 15.43 0.15 27.84
N PHE A 127 15.47 -0.92 27.03
CA PHE A 127 15.77 -2.25 27.52
C PHE A 127 17.08 -2.15 28.31
N LYS A 128 17.00 -2.35 29.64
CA LYS A 128 18.18 -2.55 30.49
C LYS A 128 18.85 -3.85 30.04
N ARG A 129 19.65 -3.77 28.97
CA ARG A 129 20.76 -4.68 28.74
C ARG A 129 21.98 -4.07 29.43
N GLU A 130 21.88 -3.88 30.73
CA GLU A 130 23.02 -3.65 31.59
C GLU A 130 23.21 -4.89 32.46
N THR A 131 24.35 -5.54 32.18
CA THR A 131 25.21 -6.21 33.16
C THR A 131 24.80 -7.63 33.59
N TYR A 132 25.35 -8.62 32.89
CA TYR A 132 26.00 -9.77 33.51
C TYR A 132 27.34 -10.01 32.81
#